data_AF-A0A7V3M255-F1
#
_entry.id   AF-A0A7V3M255-F1
#
_cell.length_a   1.000
_cell.length_b   1.000
_cell.length_c   1.000
_cell.angle_alpha   90.00
_cell.angle_beta   90.00
_cell.angle_gamma   90.00
#
_symmetry.space_group_name_H-M   'P 1'
#
loop_
_entity.id
_entity.type
_entity.pdbx_description
1 polymer ?
#
loop_
_entity_poly.entity_id
_entity_poly.type
_entity_poly.pdbx_seq_one_letter_code
_entity_poly.pdbx_strand_id
1 'polypeptide(L)'
;MEAAPQVRRLRWGSGRMGDGGPYREVRLAFPYVICLLLFFREEFEELRLYYRTAPLQALTDPLLCPNLLNVQGGADLMASCRACVRGRPTGLGYSPIAEQVPRLLEYFWETGFNADAEDDAFTRSRSLDGRIASVEAWEEATAANPLFVLQLPWLPAGCALGEAMDRLIALRPHQAIRLGEAADLGDILYRIPHLPEEG
;
A
#
# COMPACT_ATOMS: atom_id res chain seq x y z
N MET A 1 0.11 9.00 3.15
CA MET A 1 1.48 9.16 3.69
C MET A 1 2.47 9.01 2.54
N GLU A 2 3.53 9.82 2.50
CA GLU A 2 4.63 9.68 1.55
C GLU A 2 5.91 9.27 2.30
N ALA A 3 6.65 8.32 1.75
CA ALA A 3 7.98 7.95 2.19
C ALA A 3 8.99 8.29 1.09
N ALA A 4 10.04 9.06 1.44
CA ALA A 4 11.10 9.42 0.52
C ALA A 4 11.89 8.19 0.01
N PRO A 5 12.63 8.33 -1.11
CA PRO A 5 13.43 7.25 -1.67
C PRO A 5 14.40 6.68 -0.64
N GLN A 6 14.37 5.36 -0.48
CA GLN A 6 15.14 4.71 0.56
C GLN A 6 15.41 3.24 0.22
N VAL A 7 16.48 2.71 0.80
CA VAL A 7 16.77 1.28 0.77
C VAL A 7 16.06 0.61 1.93
N ARG A 8 15.28 -0.44 1.65
CA ARG A 8 14.62 -1.26 2.67
C ARG A 8 15.28 -2.63 2.75
N ARG A 9 15.35 -3.15 3.98
CA ARG A 9 15.69 -4.56 4.25
C ARG A 9 14.41 -5.37 4.22
N LEU A 10 14.36 -6.35 3.34
CA LEU A 10 13.20 -7.22 3.15
C LEU A 10 13.61 -8.67 3.33
N ARG A 11 12.64 -9.50 3.71
CA ARG A 11 12.80 -10.96 3.73
C ARG A 11 12.30 -11.51 2.40
N TRP A 12 13.12 -12.30 1.71
CA TRP A 12 12.81 -12.91 0.42
C TRP A 12 12.88 -14.43 0.48
N GLY A 13 11.77 -15.12 0.21
CA GLY A 13 11.71 -16.57 0.15
C GLY A 13 11.79 -17.05 -1.30
N SER A 14 12.56 -18.11 -1.55
CA SER A 14 12.67 -18.74 -2.88
C SER A 14 11.54 -19.72 -3.23
N GLY A 15 10.69 -20.06 -2.26
CA GLY A 15 9.51 -20.93 -2.44
C GLY A 15 8.20 -20.13 -2.46
N ARG A 16 7.08 -20.82 -2.72
CA ARG A 16 5.74 -20.23 -2.61
C ARG A 16 5.28 -20.19 -1.15
N MET A 17 4.18 -19.48 -0.90
CA MET A 17 3.56 -19.46 0.43
C MET A 17 3.23 -20.89 0.89
N GLY A 18 3.77 -21.29 2.04
CA GLY A 18 3.53 -22.60 2.65
C GLY A 18 4.62 -23.66 2.37
N ASP A 19 5.56 -23.40 1.46
CA ASP A 19 6.61 -24.36 1.10
C ASP A 19 7.72 -24.49 2.18
N GLY A 20 7.69 -23.64 3.21
CA GLY A 20 8.64 -23.71 4.34
C GLY A 20 10.10 -23.39 3.97
N GLY A 21 10.35 -22.83 2.78
CA GLY A 21 11.69 -22.45 2.33
C GLY A 21 12.30 -21.33 3.19
N PRO A 22 13.64 -21.30 3.33
CA PRO A 22 14.31 -20.25 4.10
C PRO A 22 14.14 -18.89 3.43
N TYR A 23 13.88 -17.86 4.24
CA TYR A 23 13.95 -16.48 3.79
C TYR A 23 15.41 -16.00 3.85
N ARG A 24 15.88 -15.33 2.80
CA ARG A 24 17.11 -14.52 2.83
C ARG A 24 16.77 -13.05 3.05
N GLU A 25 17.67 -12.30 3.66
CA GLU A 25 17.55 -10.84 3.69
C GLU A 25 18.03 -10.27 2.34
N VAL A 26 17.30 -9.27 1.84
CA VAL A 26 17.67 -8.49 0.65
C VAL A 26 17.56 -7.00 0.91
N ARG A 27 18.41 -6.21 0.26
CA ARG A 27 18.42 -4.75 0.36
C ARG A 27 18.03 -4.12 -0.96
N LEU A 28 16.82 -3.58 -1.04
CA LEU A 28 16.26 -3.03 -2.29
C LEU A 28 15.95 -1.54 -2.13
N ALA A 29 16.37 -0.74 -3.12
CA ALA A 29 16.00 0.67 -3.23
C ALA A 29 14.54 0.80 -3.69
N PHE A 30 13.83 1.77 -3.12
CA PHE A 30 12.47 2.14 -3.52
C PHE A 30 12.41 3.62 -3.86
N PRO A 31 11.59 4.03 -4.85
CA PRO A 31 11.37 5.43 -5.16
C PRO A 31 10.50 6.07 -4.06
N TYR A 32 9.86 7.21 -4.32
CA TYR A 32 8.85 7.72 -3.38
C TYR A 32 7.73 6.70 -3.27
N VAL A 33 7.43 6.24 -2.06
CA VAL A 33 6.33 5.30 -1.80
C VAL A 33 5.18 6.06 -1.20
N ILE A 34 4.04 6.04 -1.88
CA ILE A 34 2.80 6.66 -1.44
C ILE A 34 1.91 5.56 -0.86
N CYS A 35 1.61 5.68 0.43
CA CYS A 35 0.71 4.78 1.14
C CYS A 35 -0.63 5.48 1.37
N LEU A 36 -1.72 4.92 0.84
CA LEU A 36 -3.09 5.31 1.17
C LEU A 36 -3.66 4.27 2.13
N LEU A 37 -4.08 4.72 3.31
CA LEU A 37 -4.71 3.88 4.31
C LEU A 37 -6.15 4.34 4.50
N LEU A 38 -7.09 3.40 4.43
CA LEU A 38 -8.49 3.64 4.74
C LEU A 38 -8.77 3.09 6.13
N PHE A 39 -9.31 3.95 7.00
CA PHE A 39 -9.88 3.57 8.28
C PHE A 39 -11.38 3.89 8.27
N PHE A 40 -12.17 3.05 8.91
CA PHE A 40 -13.59 3.28 9.12
C PHE A 40 -13.99 2.85 10.52
N ARG A 41 -14.68 3.74 11.25
CA ARG A 41 -15.00 3.52 12.67
C ARG A 41 -13.76 3.05 13.46
N GLU A 42 -12.64 3.74 13.24
CA GLU A 42 -11.33 3.49 13.87
C GLU A 42 -10.68 2.14 13.53
N GLU A 43 -11.32 1.33 12.70
CA GLU A 43 -10.79 0.05 12.23
C GLU A 43 -10.09 0.22 10.87
N PHE A 44 -8.97 -0.48 10.71
CA PHE A 44 -8.24 -0.55 9.44
C PHE A 44 -9.02 -1.39 8.41
N GLU A 45 -9.20 -0.82 7.22
CA GLU A 45 -9.96 -1.44 6.13
C GLU A 45 -9.04 -1.84 4.96
N GLU A 46 -8.21 -0.90 4.48
CA GLU A 46 -7.43 -1.13 3.27
C GLU A 46 -6.12 -0.32 3.25
N LEU A 47 -5.07 -0.94 2.69
CA LEU A 47 -3.78 -0.31 2.40
C LEU A 47 -3.54 -0.41 0.89
N ARG A 48 -3.22 0.73 0.27
CA ARG A 48 -2.75 0.81 -1.11
C ARG A 48 -1.38 1.45 -1.18
N LEU A 49 -0.56 0.95 -2.09
CA LEU A 49 0.78 1.42 -2.35
C LEU A 49 0.90 1.89 -3.78
N TYR A 50 1.57 3.02 -3.95
CA TYR A 50 1.91 3.59 -5.25
C TYR A 50 3.33 4.12 -5.21
N TYR A 51 3.93 4.30 -6.39
CA TYR A 51 5.22 4.94 -6.55
C TYR A 51 5.12 6.31 -7.18
N ARG A 52 6.17 7.10 -6.94
CA ARG A 52 6.50 8.31 -7.69
C ARG A 52 8.01 8.48 -7.80
N THR A 53 8.47 9.13 -8.87
CA THR A 53 9.89 9.45 -9.10
C THR A 53 10.28 10.85 -8.60
N ALA A 54 9.32 11.62 -8.08
CA ALA A 54 9.52 12.92 -7.44
C ALA A 54 8.49 13.14 -6.33
N PRO A 55 8.76 14.01 -5.33
CA PRO A 55 7.83 14.27 -4.22
C PRO A 55 6.44 14.68 -4.71
N LEU A 56 5.41 14.34 -3.94
CA LEU A 56 4.06 14.88 -4.14
C LEU A 56 4.04 16.39 -3.93
N GLN A 57 3.33 17.08 -4.82
CA GLN A 57 3.08 18.52 -4.81
C GLN A 57 1.58 18.83 -4.84
N ALA A 58 0.78 17.97 -5.49
CA ALA A 58 -0.65 18.18 -5.65
C ALA A 58 -1.45 16.87 -5.74
N LEU A 59 -2.77 16.96 -5.50
CA LEU A 59 -3.69 15.84 -5.69
C LEU A 59 -3.80 15.39 -7.16
N THR A 60 -3.43 16.24 -8.11
CA THR A 60 -3.40 15.93 -9.54
C THR A 60 -2.13 15.19 -9.97
N ASP A 61 -1.19 14.94 -9.06
CA ASP A 61 0.05 14.26 -9.41
C ASP A 61 -0.21 12.81 -9.83
N PRO A 62 0.33 12.37 -10.98
CA PRO A 62 0.15 11.01 -11.46
C PRO A 62 0.89 10.03 -10.57
N LEU A 63 0.27 8.85 -10.38
CA LEU A 63 0.81 7.74 -9.62
C LEU A 63 1.34 6.64 -10.53
N LEU A 64 2.28 5.87 -10.01
CA LEU A 64 2.92 4.74 -10.68
C LEU A 64 2.62 3.44 -9.93
N CYS A 65 2.52 2.32 -10.64
CA CYS A 65 2.31 1.01 -10.04
C CYS A 65 3.55 0.57 -9.25
N PRO A 66 3.38 0.00 -8.05
CA PRO A 66 4.47 -0.67 -7.37
C PRO A 66 4.84 -1.96 -8.12
N ASN A 67 6.12 -2.31 -8.09
CA ASN A 67 6.59 -3.57 -8.65
C ASN A 67 6.70 -4.69 -7.61
N LEU A 68 6.41 -4.40 -6.35
CA LEU A 68 6.44 -5.36 -5.27
C LEU A 68 5.20 -5.24 -4.40
N LEU A 69 4.36 -6.28 -4.46
CA LEU A 69 3.19 -6.44 -3.61
C LEU A 69 3.16 -7.86 -3.05
N ASN A 70 2.58 -8.01 -1.87
CA ASN A 70 2.47 -9.28 -1.18
C ASN A 70 1.15 -10.02 -1.46
N VAL A 71 0.34 -9.52 -2.38
CA VAL A 71 -0.82 -10.22 -2.92
C VAL A 71 -0.83 -10.13 -4.42
N GLN A 72 -1.30 -11.21 -5.04
CA GLN A 72 -1.60 -11.22 -6.45
C GLN A 72 -2.80 -10.32 -6.72
N GLY A 73 -2.60 -9.31 -7.56
CA GLY A 73 -3.69 -8.51 -8.11
C GLY A 73 -4.44 -9.28 -9.20
N GLY A 74 -5.72 -8.97 -9.39
CA GLY A 74 -6.40 -9.33 -10.64
C GLY A 74 -5.73 -8.64 -11.85
N ALA A 75 -6.14 -9.01 -13.07
CA ALA A 75 -5.62 -8.42 -14.31
C ALA A 75 -5.84 -6.89 -14.41
N ASP A 76 -6.74 -6.34 -13.59
CA ASP A 76 -6.94 -4.91 -13.45
C ASP A 76 -5.76 -4.27 -12.69
N LEU A 77 -5.11 -3.28 -13.31
CA LEU A 77 -4.03 -2.46 -12.74
C LEU A 77 -4.41 -1.82 -11.39
N MET A 78 -5.71 -1.70 -11.11
CA MET A 78 -6.23 -1.19 -9.84
C MET A 78 -6.20 -2.21 -8.70
N ALA A 79 -6.37 -3.50 -9.00
CA ALA A 79 -6.17 -4.55 -8.01
C ALA A 79 -4.68 -4.70 -7.68
N SER A 80 -3.80 -4.38 -8.63
CA SER A 80 -2.34 -4.48 -8.47
C SER A 80 -1.67 -3.31 -7.73
N CYS A 81 -2.42 -2.54 -6.94
CA CYS A 81 -1.86 -1.56 -6.00
C CYS A 81 -2.27 -1.83 -4.55
N ARG A 82 -3.07 -2.89 -4.32
CA ARG A 82 -3.55 -3.25 -2.99
C ARG A 82 -2.47 -4.05 -2.25
N ALA A 83 -2.12 -3.60 -1.05
CA ALA A 83 -1.25 -4.35 -0.15
C ALA A 83 -2.10 -5.11 0.86
N CYS A 84 -1.75 -6.36 1.11
CA CYS A 84 -2.43 -7.16 2.10
C CYS A 84 -1.72 -7.05 3.44
N VAL A 85 -2.48 -6.88 4.50
CA VAL A 85 -1.97 -6.98 5.88
C VAL A 85 -2.81 -8.00 6.64
N ARG A 86 -3.18 -9.10 5.96
CA ARG A 86 -3.87 -10.21 6.59
C ARG A 86 -2.91 -10.89 7.57
N GLY A 87 -3.34 -11.05 8.82
CA GLY A 87 -2.46 -11.47 9.90
C GLY A 87 -1.74 -10.32 10.62
N ARG A 88 -2.13 -9.06 10.35
CA ARG A 88 -1.69 -7.86 11.06
C ARG A 88 -1.66 -8.06 12.59
N PRO A 89 -0.81 -7.32 13.33
CA PRO A 89 -0.68 -7.45 14.77
C PRO A 89 -2.04 -7.42 15.49
N THR A 90 -2.22 -8.31 16.47
CA THR A 90 -3.41 -8.30 17.31
C THR A 90 -3.50 -7.01 18.11
N GLY A 91 -4.72 -6.58 18.39
CA GLY A 91 -4.99 -5.39 19.21
C GLY A 91 -4.76 -4.04 18.54
N LEU A 92 -4.63 -3.99 17.21
CA LEU A 92 -4.59 -2.72 16.47
C LEU A 92 -5.81 -1.82 16.74
N GLY A 93 -7.02 -2.39 16.80
CA GLY A 93 -8.26 -1.64 17.06
C GLY A 93 -8.38 -1.04 18.47
N TYR A 94 -7.46 -1.35 19.38
CA TYR A 94 -7.42 -0.74 20.72
C TYR A 94 -6.49 0.48 20.79
N SER A 95 -5.73 0.75 19.74
CA SER A 95 -4.80 1.87 19.64
C SER A 95 -5.42 3.01 18.80
N PRO A 96 -5.09 4.28 19.09
CA PRO A 96 -5.42 5.39 18.21
C PRO A 96 -4.90 5.18 16.78
N ILE A 97 -5.63 5.67 15.77
CA ILE A 97 -5.24 5.54 14.35
C ILE A 97 -3.79 5.96 14.10
N ALA A 98 -3.33 7.04 14.75
CA ALA A 98 -1.96 7.53 14.63
C ALA A 98 -0.89 6.49 15.01
N GLU A 99 -1.18 5.59 15.95
CA GLU A 99 -0.32 4.47 16.33
C GLU A 99 -0.52 3.24 15.42
N GLN A 100 -1.71 3.05 14.89
CA GLN A 100 -2.02 1.93 13.99
C GLN A 100 -1.25 2.06 12.67
N VAL A 101 -1.18 3.26 12.09
CA VAL A 101 -0.53 3.52 10.79
C VAL A 101 0.92 3.01 10.73
N PRO A 102 1.85 3.43 11.62
CA PRO A 102 3.23 2.95 11.55
C PRO A 102 3.33 1.45 11.77
N ARG A 103 2.53 0.85 12.66
CA ARG A 103 2.53 -0.60 12.92
C ARG A 103 2.07 -1.41 11.71
N LEU A 104 1.06 -0.93 10.98
CA LEU A 104 0.58 -1.57 9.74
C LEU A 104 1.64 -1.53 8.64
N LEU A 105 2.34 -0.40 8.52
CA LEU A 105 3.39 -0.22 7.52
C LEU A 105 4.62 -1.06 7.85
N GLU A 106 5.06 -1.06 9.11
CA GLU A 106 6.14 -1.93 9.59
C GLU A 106 5.80 -3.40 9.30
N TYR A 107 4.60 -3.84 9.70
CA TYR A 107 4.13 -5.19 9.43
C TYR A 107 4.17 -5.52 7.93
N PHE A 108 3.68 -4.64 7.06
CA PHE A 108 3.71 -4.85 5.60
C PHE A 108 5.14 -5.10 5.08
N TRP A 109 6.12 -4.32 5.53
CA TRP A 109 7.51 -4.50 5.11
C TRP A 109 8.16 -5.76 5.71
N GLU A 110 7.65 -6.26 6.84
CA GLU A 110 8.14 -7.45 7.52
C GLU A 110 7.50 -8.77 7.08
N THR A 111 6.34 -8.75 6.39
CA THR A 111 5.59 -9.98 6.06
C THR A 111 6.37 -11.00 5.22
N GLY A 112 7.49 -10.58 4.64
CA GLY A 112 8.29 -11.37 3.72
C GLY A 112 7.62 -11.43 2.34
N PHE A 113 8.46 -11.38 1.31
CA PHE A 113 8.07 -11.54 -0.08
C PHE A 113 8.57 -12.90 -0.55
N ASN A 114 7.83 -13.55 -1.44
CA ASN A 114 8.10 -14.91 -1.86
C ASN A 114 7.86 -15.05 -3.38
N ALA A 115 7.98 -16.27 -3.92
CA ALA A 115 7.78 -16.51 -5.35
C ALA A 115 6.40 -16.07 -5.87
N ASP A 116 5.37 -15.99 -5.02
CA ASP A 116 4.05 -15.51 -5.42
C ASP A 116 4.06 -14.01 -5.77
N ALA A 117 4.96 -13.24 -5.14
CA ALA A 117 5.22 -11.84 -5.48
C ALA A 117 6.06 -11.70 -6.77
N GLU A 118 6.94 -12.66 -7.05
CA GLU A 118 7.67 -12.72 -8.33
C GLU A 118 6.74 -12.94 -9.51
N ASP A 119 5.80 -13.87 -9.39
CA ASP A 119 4.89 -14.29 -10.46
C ASP A 119 3.76 -13.27 -10.79
N ASP A 120 3.68 -12.12 -10.11
CA ASP A 120 2.68 -11.06 -10.37
C ASP A 120 3.29 -9.67 -10.65
N ALA A 121 3.28 -8.75 -9.66
CA ALA A 121 3.66 -7.36 -9.86
C ALA A 121 5.12 -7.21 -10.29
N PHE A 122 5.99 -8.08 -9.79
CA PHE A 122 7.40 -8.09 -10.15
C PHE A 122 7.60 -8.53 -11.60
N THR A 123 6.94 -9.60 -12.05
CA THR A 123 6.98 -10.07 -13.44
C THR A 123 6.56 -9.01 -14.45
N ARG A 124 5.55 -8.18 -14.15
CA ARG A 124 5.16 -7.05 -15.03
C ARG A 124 6.27 -6.00 -15.16
N SER A 125 7.08 -5.84 -14.13
CA SER A 125 8.10 -4.79 -14.05
C SER A 125 9.48 -5.21 -14.56
N ARG A 126 9.80 -6.51 -14.51
CA ARG A 126 11.16 -7.01 -14.76
C ARG A 126 11.66 -6.78 -16.20
N SER A 127 10.73 -6.56 -17.14
CA SER A 127 11.04 -6.21 -18.53
C SER A 127 11.24 -4.72 -18.78
N LEU A 128 10.98 -3.86 -17.79
CA LEU A 128 11.09 -2.41 -17.93
C LEU A 128 12.54 -1.95 -17.95
N ASP A 129 13.41 -2.60 -17.19
CA ASP A 129 14.83 -2.26 -17.06
C ASP A 129 15.63 -3.47 -16.55
N GLY A 130 16.82 -3.70 -17.10
CA GLY A 130 17.68 -4.82 -16.72
C GLY A 130 18.08 -4.80 -15.24
N ARG A 131 18.13 -3.62 -14.61
CA ARG A 131 18.45 -3.44 -13.19
C ARG A 131 17.38 -3.98 -12.25
N ILE A 132 16.17 -4.27 -12.72
CA ILE A 132 15.09 -4.88 -11.93
C ILE A 132 14.61 -6.20 -12.55
N ALA A 133 15.43 -6.81 -13.41
CA ALA A 133 15.10 -8.07 -14.09
C ALA A 133 14.98 -9.26 -13.13
N SER A 134 15.71 -9.22 -12.02
CA SER A 134 15.63 -10.15 -10.91
C SER A 134 15.89 -9.42 -9.58
N VAL A 135 15.63 -10.10 -8.46
CA VAL A 135 15.89 -9.55 -7.12
C VAL A 135 17.37 -9.30 -6.92
N GLU A 136 18.24 -10.19 -7.42
CA GLU A 136 19.69 -10.06 -7.39
C GLU A 136 20.15 -8.85 -8.21
N ALA A 137 19.62 -8.68 -9.42
CA ALA A 137 19.94 -7.52 -10.26
C ALA A 137 19.52 -6.20 -9.58
N TRP A 138 18.36 -6.21 -8.90
CA TRP A 138 17.88 -5.06 -8.14
C TRP A 138 18.74 -4.78 -6.92
N GLU A 139 19.14 -5.81 -6.17
CA GLU A 139 20.04 -5.68 -5.03
C GLU A 139 21.42 -5.14 -5.45
N GLU A 140 21.97 -5.63 -6.56
CA GLU A 140 23.23 -5.13 -7.15
C GLU A 140 23.11 -3.66 -7.59
N ALA A 141 22.06 -3.32 -8.33
CA ALA A 141 21.81 -1.94 -8.77
C ALA A 141 21.55 -0.99 -7.57
N THR A 142 20.89 -1.50 -6.53
CA THR A 142 20.67 -0.78 -5.26
C THR A 142 21.99 -0.46 -4.58
N ALA A 143 22.91 -1.43 -4.52
CA ALA A 143 24.23 -1.24 -3.92
C ALA A 143 25.07 -0.23 -4.71
N ALA A 144 24.98 -0.26 -6.05
CA ALA A 144 25.71 0.66 -6.92
C ALA A 144 25.19 2.10 -6.88
N ASN A 145 23.87 2.29 -6.89
CA ASN A 145 23.24 3.60 -6.84
C ASN A 145 21.85 3.53 -6.21
N PRO A 146 21.67 3.82 -4.90
CA PRO A 146 20.38 3.75 -4.23
C PRO A 146 19.26 4.61 -4.83
N LEU A 147 19.59 5.61 -5.67
CA LEU A 147 18.61 6.50 -6.31
C LEU A 147 18.26 6.09 -7.75
N PHE A 148 18.82 4.99 -8.26
CA PHE A 148 18.58 4.53 -9.63
C PHE A 148 17.09 4.31 -9.93
N VAL A 149 16.31 3.94 -8.91
CA VAL A 149 14.87 3.73 -8.95
C VAL A 149 14.05 4.96 -9.34
N LEU A 150 14.62 6.16 -9.25
CA LEU A 150 13.98 7.40 -9.71
C LEU A 150 14.08 7.57 -11.23
N GLN A 151 14.95 6.80 -11.89
CA GLN A 151 15.19 6.86 -13.33
C GLN A 151 14.44 5.75 -14.09
N LEU A 152 13.79 4.83 -13.37
CA LEU A 152 13.11 3.69 -13.96
C LEU A 152 11.77 4.11 -14.59
N PRO A 153 11.40 3.55 -15.75
CA PRO A 153 10.13 3.83 -16.41
C PRO A 153 9.01 2.99 -15.79
N TRP A 154 8.69 3.23 -14.51
CA TRP A 154 7.61 2.52 -13.82
C TRP A 154 6.29 2.64 -14.57
N LEU A 155 5.48 1.57 -14.50
CA LEU A 155 4.19 1.54 -15.17
C LEU A 155 3.26 2.61 -14.58
N PRO A 156 2.56 3.41 -15.41
CA PRO A 156 1.54 4.32 -14.93
C PRO A 156 0.40 3.57 -14.22
N ALA A 157 -0.04 4.09 -13.07
CA ALA A 157 -1.23 3.56 -12.39
C ALA A 157 -2.54 3.95 -13.10
N GLY A 158 -2.50 4.90 -14.03
CA GLY A 158 -3.71 5.38 -14.73
C GLY A 158 -4.64 6.22 -13.85
N CYS A 159 -4.11 6.81 -12.78
CA CYS A 159 -4.83 7.75 -11.92
C CYS A 159 -3.88 8.77 -11.27
N ALA A 160 -4.46 9.88 -10.83
CA ALA A 160 -3.81 10.85 -9.95
C ALA A 160 -4.08 10.50 -8.47
N LEU A 161 -3.36 11.15 -7.55
CA LEU A 161 -3.53 10.96 -6.11
C LEU A 161 -4.98 11.17 -5.63
N GLY A 162 -5.62 12.27 -6.04
CA GLY A 162 -7.00 12.58 -5.67
C GLY A 162 -7.97 11.51 -6.14
N GLU A 163 -7.85 11.08 -7.40
CA GLU A 163 -8.67 10.00 -7.95
C GLU A 163 -8.45 8.67 -7.22
N ALA A 164 -7.20 8.35 -6.84
CA ALA A 164 -6.90 7.15 -6.06
C ALA A 164 -7.55 7.19 -4.68
N MET A 165 -7.59 8.36 -4.04
CA MET A 165 -8.30 8.58 -2.77
C MET A 165 -9.81 8.45 -2.93
N ASP A 166 -10.39 9.11 -3.93
CA ASP A 166 -11.84 9.05 -4.22
C ASP A 166 -12.29 7.62 -4.48
N ARG A 167 -11.51 6.86 -5.27
CA ARG A 167 -11.78 5.45 -5.54
C ARG A 167 -11.68 4.59 -4.29
N LEU A 168 -10.68 4.84 -3.43
CA LEU A 168 -10.53 4.11 -2.17
C LEU A 168 -11.75 4.32 -1.26
N ILE A 169 -12.28 5.54 -1.22
CA ILE A 169 -13.52 5.87 -0.50
C ILE A 169 -14.73 5.18 -1.16
N ALA A 170 -14.83 5.21 -2.49
CA ALA A 170 -15.94 4.65 -3.25
C ALA A 170 -15.98 3.10 -3.27
N LEU A 171 -14.86 2.42 -3.01
CA LEU A 171 -14.81 0.96 -2.87
C LEU A 171 -15.54 0.46 -1.63
N ARG A 172 -15.87 1.35 -0.70
CA ARG A 172 -16.93 1.06 0.26
C ARG A 172 -18.21 1.00 -0.56
N PRO A 173 -18.91 -0.17 -0.66
CA PRO A 173 -20.33 -0.07 -0.88
C PRO A 173 -20.81 0.89 0.20
N HIS A 174 -21.63 1.88 -0.15
CA HIS A 174 -22.51 2.45 0.84
C HIS A 174 -23.16 1.24 1.52
N GLN A 175 -22.65 0.83 2.68
CA GLN A 175 -23.51 0.35 3.73
C GLN A 175 -24.35 1.59 4.03
N ALA A 176 -25.33 1.83 3.16
CA ALA A 176 -26.57 2.45 3.52
C ALA A 176 -26.88 1.75 4.82
N ILE A 177 -26.74 2.49 5.91
CA ILE A 177 -27.03 2.00 7.24
C ILE A 177 -28.43 1.41 7.09
N ARG A 178 -28.55 0.09 7.02
CA ARG A 178 -29.84 -0.53 7.30
C ARG A 178 -29.99 -0.25 8.76
N LEU A 179 -30.74 0.80 9.09
CA LEU A 179 -31.16 1.10 10.45
C LEU A 179 -31.86 -0.16 10.93
N GLY A 180 -31.12 -0.98 11.68
CA GLY A 180 -31.61 -2.25 12.21
C GLY A 180 -32.26 -2.01 13.55
N GLU A 181 -31.68 -1.12 14.35
CA GLU A 181 -32.11 -0.82 15.70
C GLU A 181 -31.99 0.68 16.01
N ALA A 182 -32.71 1.13 17.04
CA ALA A 182 -32.76 2.54 17.43
C ALA A 182 -31.38 3.12 17.82
N ALA A 183 -30.42 2.28 18.20
CA ALA A 183 -29.05 2.68 18.51
C ALA A 183 -28.30 3.23 17.27
N ASP A 184 -28.62 2.72 16.08
CA ASP A 184 -28.03 3.21 14.81
C ASP A 184 -28.44 4.65 14.51
N LEU A 185 -29.63 5.05 14.96
CA LEU A 185 -30.15 6.41 14.88
C LEU A 185 -29.43 7.35 15.87
N GLY A 186 -29.12 6.86 17.07
CA GLY A 186 -28.33 7.59 18.05
C GLY A 186 -26.93 7.95 17.54
N ASP A 187 -26.27 7.01 16.85
CA ASP A 187 -24.95 7.20 16.24
C ASP A 187 -24.97 8.23 15.08
N ILE A 188 -26.10 8.36 14.37
CA ILE A 188 -26.29 9.41 13.35
C ILE A 188 -26.55 10.77 14.00
N LEU A 189 -27.41 10.82 15.02
CA LEU A 189 -27.77 12.06 15.70
C LEU A 189 -26.59 12.69 16.45
N TYR A 190 -25.67 11.87 16.98
CA TYR A 190 -24.44 12.35 17.62
C TYR A 190 -23.43 12.99 16.65
N ARG A 191 -23.63 12.81 15.33
CA ARG A 191 -22.72 13.27 14.27
C ARG A 191 -23.23 14.51 13.53
N ILE A 192 -24.43 14.98 13.83
CA ILE A 192 -24.90 16.28 13.33
C ILE A 192 -24.21 17.35 14.17
N PRO A 193 -23.32 18.18 13.61
CA PRO A 193 -22.73 19.27 14.37
C PRO A 193 -23.86 20.16 14.91
N HIS A 194 -23.87 20.39 16.22
CA HIS A 194 -24.79 21.35 16.82
C HIS A 194 -24.55 22.70 16.16
N LEU A 195 -25.51 23.14 15.33
CA LEU A 195 -25.52 24.50 14.84
C LEU A 195 -25.58 25.42 16.08
N PRO A 196 -24.69 26.42 16.21
CA PRO A 196 -24.78 27.35 17.31
C PRO A 196 -26.14 28.04 17.26
N GLU A 197 -26.83 28.09 18.40
CA GLU A 197 -28.04 28.90 18.52
C GLU A 197 -27.64 30.36 18.29
N GLU A 198 -28.16 30.97 17.22
CA GLU A 198 -28.00 32.39 16.97
C GLU A 198 -28.68 33.16 18.10
N GLY A 199 -27.88 33.90 18.87
CA GLY A 199 -28.32 34.87 19.87
C GLY A 199 -27.95 36.28 19.46
#